data_AF-M7BET3-F1
#
_entry.id   AF-M7BET3-F1
#
_cell.length_a   1.000
_cell.length_b   1.000
_cell.length_c   1.000
_cell.angle_alpha   90.00
_cell.angle_beta   90.00
_cell.angle_gamma   90.00
#
_symmetry.space_group_name_H-M   'P 1'
#
loop_
_entity.id
_entity.type
_entity.pdbx_description
1 polymer ?
#
loop_
_entity_poly.entity_id
_entity_poly.type
_entity_poly.pdbx_seq_one_letter_code
_entity_poly.pdbx_strand_id
1 'polypeptide(L)'
;MAASSSCNVEEDESLKGCELYVQKHNIQQILKECIVNLCIAKPDRPMKFLREHFEKLEKEECKQILARQKSNSQSDSHDDEISPPPPNPVVKARRRRGGVSAEVYTEEDAVSYVRKVIPKDYKTMTALAKAISKNVLFAHLDDNERRKLYGTSNLSHGVLVDLDCGQSLPSPYAGTIGGLRALQGVYAVESASPPPNLDLQSQVPICTQK
;
A
#
# COMPACT_ATOMS: atom_id res chain seq x y z
N MET A 1 28.19 -64.71 19.35
CA MET A 1 27.24 -63.81 18.66
C MET A 1 26.32 -63.19 19.71
N ALA A 2 26.67 -62.03 20.27
CA ALA A 2 25.76 -61.17 21.06
C ALA A 2 26.51 -59.90 21.47
N ALA A 3 26.51 -58.87 20.62
CA ALA A 3 26.99 -57.52 20.96
C ALA A 3 26.29 -56.47 20.08
N SER A 4 24.99 -56.61 19.85
CA SER A 4 24.21 -55.73 18.96
C SER A 4 23.01 -55.07 19.64
N SER A 5 22.82 -55.28 20.96
CA SER A 5 21.62 -54.81 21.68
C SER A 5 21.83 -53.54 22.51
N SER A 6 23.07 -53.06 22.69
CA SER A 6 23.34 -51.86 23.50
C SER A 6 23.24 -50.53 22.74
N CYS A 7 23.20 -50.52 21.40
CA CYS A 7 23.15 -49.28 20.61
C CYS A 7 21.74 -48.72 20.39
N ASN A 8 20.68 -49.55 20.45
CA ASN A 8 19.30 -49.07 20.23
C ASN A 8 18.74 -48.27 21.42
N VAL A 9 19.15 -48.60 22.65
CA VAL A 9 18.54 -48.03 23.86
C VAL A 9 18.93 -46.55 24.06
N GLU A 10 20.17 -46.18 23.70
CA GLU A 10 20.66 -44.79 23.80
C GLU A 10 20.05 -43.89 22.71
N GLU A 11 19.77 -44.45 21.52
CA GLU A 11 19.08 -43.75 20.43
C GLU A 11 17.60 -43.50 20.78
N ASP A 12 16.92 -44.49 21.37
CA ASP A 12 15.53 -44.35 21.83
C ASP A 12 15.38 -43.34 22.98
N GLU A 13 16.33 -43.29 23.94
CA GLU A 13 16.35 -42.25 24.98
C GLU A 13 16.57 -40.85 24.38
N SER A 14 17.47 -40.74 23.41
CA SER A 14 17.74 -39.47 22.72
C SER A 14 16.52 -38.97 21.96
N LEU A 15 15.81 -39.86 21.26
CA LEU A 15 14.55 -39.56 20.58
C LEU A 15 13.46 -39.13 21.56
N LYS A 16 13.38 -39.78 22.73
CA LYS A 16 12.44 -39.39 23.78
C LYS A 16 12.72 -38.00 24.33
N GLY A 17 13.99 -37.63 24.48
CA GLY A 17 14.41 -36.27 24.84
C GLY A 17 14.00 -35.23 23.81
N CYS A 18 14.17 -35.53 22.51
CA CYS A 18 13.73 -34.65 21.43
C CYS A 18 12.20 -34.47 21.42
N GLU A 19 11.44 -35.55 21.59
CA GLU A 19 9.97 -35.49 21.64
C GLU A 19 9.48 -34.62 22.81
N LEU A 20 10.07 -34.81 24.00
CA LEU A 20 9.76 -34.01 25.17
C LEU A 20 10.10 -32.53 24.97
N TYR A 21 11.23 -32.20 24.33
CA TYR A 21 11.59 -30.82 24.03
C TYR A 21 10.58 -30.17 23.08
N VAL A 22 10.18 -30.87 22.03
CA VAL A 22 9.17 -30.40 21.07
C VAL A 22 7.82 -30.15 21.74
N GLN A 23 7.41 -31.05 22.65
CA GLN A 23 6.17 -30.89 23.41
C GLN A 23 6.27 -29.74 24.43
N LYS A 24 7.36 -29.69 25.20
CA LYS A 24 7.59 -28.71 26.27
C LYS A 24 7.63 -27.27 25.74
N HIS A 25 8.24 -27.07 24.57
CA HIS A 25 8.35 -25.76 23.93
C HIS A 25 7.28 -25.52 22.86
N ASN A 26 6.28 -26.41 22.74
CA ASN A 26 5.19 -26.29 21.77
C ASN A 26 5.66 -26.04 20.32
N ILE A 27 6.82 -26.59 19.94
CA ILE A 27 7.52 -26.24 18.68
C ILE A 27 6.64 -26.56 17.46
N GLN A 28 5.93 -27.68 17.49
CA GLN A 28 5.02 -28.06 16.41
C GLN A 28 3.91 -27.04 16.20
N GLN A 29 3.34 -26.49 17.28
CA GLN A 29 2.26 -25.52 17.19
C GLN A 29 2.77 -24.18 16.64
N ILE A 30 3.89 -23.70 17.19
CA ILE A 30 4.53 -22.46 16.75
C ILE A 30 4.82 -22.50 15.25
N LEU A 31 5.44 -23.57 14.76
CA LEU A 31 5.77 -23.70 13.34
C LEU A 31 4.52 -23.81 12.46
N LYS A 32 3.48 -24.53 12.91
CA LYS A 32 2.20 -24.61 12.19
C LYS A 32 1.55 -23.24 12.05
N GLU A 33 1.47 -22.46 13.14
CA GLU A 33 0.91 -21.11 13.12
C GLU A 33 1.72 -20.16 12.23
N CYS A 34 3.05 -20.28 12.23
CA CYS A 34 3.90 -19.51 11.32
C CYS A 34 3.60 -19.80 9.85
N ILE A 35 3.41 -21.08 9.47
CA ILE A 35 3.05 -21.47 8.11
C ILE A 35 1.68 -20.88 7.73
N VAL A 36 0.69 -21.01 8.62
CA VAL A 36 -0.65 -20.45 8.40
C VAL A 36 -0.57 -18.93 8.19
N ASN A 37 0.17 -18.22 9.03
CA ASN A 37 0.30 -16.76 8.94
C ASN A 37 1.04 -16.32 7.67
N LEU A 38 2.04 -17.08 7.21
CA LEU A 38 2.67 -16.86 5.91
C LEU A 38 1.66 -17.00 4.77
N CYS A 39 0.83 -18.04 4.80
CA CYS A 39 -0.18 -18.30 3.77
C CYS A 39 -1.30 -17.23 3.75
N ILE A 40 -1.62 -16.64 4.90
CA ILE A 40 -2.60 -15.55 5.01
C ILE A 40 -2.00 -14.22 4.51
N ALA A 41 -0.80 -13.86 5.00
CA ALA A 41 -0.21 -12.56 4.73
C ALA A 41 0.45 -12.46 3.34
N LYS A 42 0.88 -13.59 2.76
CA LYS A 42 1.60 -13.68 1.48
C LYS A 42 2.63 -12.55 1.27
N PRO A 43 3.58 -12.37 2.21
CA PRO A 43 4.52 -11.26 2.13
C PRO A 43 5.52 -11.45 0.99
N ASP A 44 5.90 -10.36 0.32
CA ASP A 44 6.93 -10.37 -0.74
C ASP A 44 8.30 -10.85 -0.24
N ARG A 45 8.56 -10.75 1.07
CA ARG A 45 9.82 -11.15 1.73
C ARG A 45 9.54 -12.10 2.91
N PRO A 46 9.41 -13.43 2.67
CA PRO A 46 9.03 -14.39 3.71
C PRO A 46 10.04 -14.46 4.87
N MET A 47 11.34 -14.33 4.58
CA MET A 47 12.38 -14.36 5.62
C MET A 47 12.34 -13.15 6.56
N LYS A 48 11.93 -11.98 6.05
CA LYS A 48 11.76 -10.78 6.90
C LYS A 48 10.56 -10.95 7.83
N PHE A 49 9.45 -11.43 7.28
CA PHE A 49 8.23 -11.69 8.04
C PHE A 49 8.45 -12.70 9.17
N LEU A 50 9.15 -13.81 8.91
CA LEU A 50 9.44 -14.81 9.94
C LEU A 50 10.22 -14.22 11.12
N ARG A 51 11.27 -13.43 10.85
CA ARG A 51 12.05 -12.77 11.92
C ARG A 51 11.17 -11.86 12.79
N GLU A 52 10.38 -10.99 12.17
CA GLU A 52 9.49 -10.07 12.89
C GLU A 52 8.39 -10.83 13.65
N HIS A 53 7.88 -11.93 13.08
CA HIS A 53 6.85 -12.75 13.69
C HIS A 53 7.35 -13.47 14.95
N PHE A 54 8.53 -14.10 14.89
CA PHE A 54 9.12 -14.76 16.06
C PHE A 54 9.53 -13.76 17.15
N GLU A 55 10.10 -12.62 16.77
CA GLU A 55 10.41 -11.54 17.73
C GLU A 55 9.14 -11.03 18.45
N LYS A 56 8.01 -10.98 17.74
CA LYS A 56 6.72 -10.61 18.34
C LYS A 56 6.23 -11.70 19.31
N LEU A 57 6.35 -12.98 18.96
CA LEU A 57 5.97 -14.09 19.83
C LEU A 57 6.80 -14.10 21.13
N GLU A 58 8.12 -13.89 21.05
CA GLU A 58 8.98 -13.81 22.23
C GLU A 58 8.55 -12.69 23.20
N LYS A 59 8.19 -11.52 22.66
CA LYS A 59 7.69 -10.38 23.45
C LYS A 59 6.34 -10.69 24.12
N GLU A 60 5.47 -11.42 23.45
CA GLU A 60 4.17 -11.83 24.00
C GLU A 60 4.32 -12.90 25.09
N GLU A 61 5.24 -13.85 24.91
CA GLU A 61 5.57 -14.86 25.91
C GLU A 61 6.11 -14.21 27.20
N CYS A 62 7.06 -13.26 27.07
CA CYS A 62 7.59 -12.52 28.22
C CYS A 62 6.49 -11.78 29.01
N LYS A 63 5.53 -11.16 28.30
CA LYS A 63 4.41 -10.46 28.93
C LYS A 63 3.48 -11.41 29.68
N GLN A 64 3.21 -12.59 29.12
CA GLN A 64 2.38 -13.60 29.78
C GLN A 64 3.03 -14.16 31.04
N ILE A 65 4.35 -14.38 31.02
CA ILE A 65 5.11 -14.83 32.20
C ILE A 65 5.05 -13.76 33.30
N LEU A 66 5.31 -12.50 32.97
CA LEU A 66 5.25 -11.38 33.94
C LEU A 66 3.84 -11.19 34.51
N ALA A 67 2.80 -11.33 33.70
CA ALA A 67 1.41 -11.24 34.15
C ALA A 67 1.04 -12.37 35.13
N ARG A 68 1.53 -13.59 34.91
CA ARG A 68 1.32 -14.74 35.81
C ARG A 68 2.07 -14.59 37.14
N GLN A 69 3.24 -13.98 37.15
CA GLN A 69 3.98 -13.73 38.39
C GLN A 69 3.30 -12.66 39.27
N LYS A 70 2.65 -11.66 38.66
CA LYS A 70 1.94 -10.60 39.39
C LYS A 70 0.63 -11.05 40.07
N SER A 71 0.07 -12.21 39.68
CA SER A 71 -1.15 -12.76 40.30
C SER A 71 -0.91 -13.76 41.44
N ASN A 72 0.35 -14.07 41.79
CA ASN A 72 0.68 -15.13 42.77
C ASN A 72 1.22 -14.62 44.11
N SER A 73 1.14 -13.32 44.37
CA SER A 73 1.57 -12.67 45.62
C SER A 73 0.43 -11.80 46.18
N GLN A 74 -0.57 -12.46 46.78
CA GLN A 74 -1.56 -11.81 47.62
C GLN A 74 -1.09 -11.94 49.08
N SER A 75 -0.37 -10.93 49.57
CA SER A 75 -0.11 -10.72 50.99
C SER A 75 -0.07 -9.22 51.28
N ASP A 76 -1.06 -8.83 52.09
CA ASP A 76 -1.32 -7.60 52.84
C ASP A 76 -0.16 -6.59 53.00
N SER A 77 -0.37 -5.33 52.62
CA SER A 77 0.10 -4.10 53.31
C SER A 77 -0.29 -2.83 52.53
N HIS A 78 -1.00 -1.94 53.20
CA HIS A 78 -1.38 -0.58 52.81
C HIS A 78 -0.15 0.33 52.66
N ASP A 79 -0.01 1.04 51.53
CA ASP A 79 0.48 2.43 51.49
C ASP A 79 0.09 3.10 50.15
N ASP A 80 -0.46 4.31 50.26
CA ASP A 80 -0.87 5.18 49.16
C ASP A 80 0.35 5.70 48.39
N GLU A 81 0.79 5.00 47.34
CA GLU A 81 1.70 5.58 46.36
C GLU A 81 1.09 5.53 44.96
N ILE A 82 0.50 6.67 44.57
CA ILE A 82 -0.09 6.91 43.26
C ILE A 82 1.05 7.03 42.23
N SER A 83 1.58 5.90 41.81
CA SER A 83 2.51 5.84 40.69
C SER A 83 1.73 6.19 39.41
N PRO A 84 2.13 7.23 38.64
CA PRO A 84 1.42 7.56 37.41
C PRO A 84 1.51 6.35 36.47
N PRO A 85 0.38 5.91 35.88
CA PRO A 85 0.38 4.72 35.05
C PRO A 85 1.42 4.87 33.93
N PRO A 86 2.24 3.84 33.67
CA PRO A 86 3.18 3.87 32.55
C PRO A 86 2.43 4.17 31.25
N PRO A 87 3.04 4.88 30.27
CA PRO A 87 2.41 5.18 28.99
C PRO A 87 2.30 3.90 28.15
N ASN A 88 1.42 2.99 28.56
CA ASN A 88 0.94 1.93 27.71
C ASN A 88 0.19 2.61 26.57
N PRO A 89 0.51 2.34 25.29
CA PRO A 89 -0.41 2.66 24.22
C PRO A 89 -1.68 1.87 24.55
N VAL A 90 -2.66 2.57 25.12
CA VAL A 90 -3.94 2.03 25.56
C VAL A 90 -4.36 1.06 24.49
N VAL A 91 -4.41 -0.23 24.82
CA VAL A 91 -4.98 -1.24 23.93
C VAL A 91 -6.42 -0.81 23.80
N LYS A 92 -6.71 0.02 22.80
CA LYS A 92 -8.03 0.54 22.52
C LYS A 92 -8.84 -0.70 22.25
N ALA A 93 -9.62 -1.13 23.25
CA ALA A 93 -10.62 -2.17 23.10
C ALA A 93 -11.31 -1.91 21.76
N ARG A 94 -11.31 -2.93 20.89
CA ARG A 94 -11.75 -2.80 19.49
C ARG A 94 -13.12 -2.12 19.48
N ARG A 95 -13.14 -0.82 19.17
CA ARG A 95 -14.40 -0.06 19.10
C ARG A 95 -15.24 -0.68 17.99
N ARG A 96 -16.52 -0.94 18.29
CA ARG A 96 -17.50 -1.23 17.23
C ARG A 96 -17.49 -0.03 16.29
N ARG A 97 -17.32 -0.27 14.99
CA ARG A 97 -17.37 0.79 13.96
C ARG A 97 -18.83 1.15 13.75
N GLY A 98 -19.16 2.44 13.79
CA GLY A 98 -20.46 2.92 13.34
C GLY A 98 -20.57 2.83 11.82
N GLY A 99 -21.80 2.65 11.31
CA GLY A 99 -22.08 2.83 9.89
C GLY A 99 -21.95 4.30 9.48
N VAL A 100 -21.74 4.55 8.19
CA VAL A 100 -21.75 5.88 7.59
C VAL A 100 -22.82 5.87 6.50
N SER A 101 -23.69 6.88 6.51
CA SER A 101 -24.73 7.08 5.49
C SER A 101 -24.50 8.39 4.77
N ALA A 102 -24.67 8.38 3.44
CA ALA A 102 -24.72 9.57 2.63
C ALA A 102 -26.16 10.11 2.54
N GLU A 103 -26.32 11.31 1.98
CA GLU A 103 -27.62 11.87 1.65
C GLU A 103 -28.33 11.05 0.56
N VAL A 104 -29.66 11.12 0.56
CA VAL A 104 -30.48 10.49 -0.47
C VAL A 104 -30.64 11.49 -1.61
N TYR A 105 -30.13 11.15 -2.78
CA TYR A 105 -30.40 11.91 -4.01
C TYR A 105 -31.74 11.48 -4.59
N THR A 106 -32.60 12.44 -4.91
CA THR A 106 -33.84 12.19 -5.64
C THR A 106 -33.65 12.35 -7.15
N GLU A 107 -34.62 11.88 -7.93
CA GLU A 107 -34.57 12.02 -9.39
C GLU A 107 -34.66 13.49 -9.84
N GLU A 108 -35.34 14.31 -9.05
CA GLU A 108 -35.43 15.76 -9.27
C GLU A 108 -34.09 16.46 -9.02
N ASP A 109 -33.27 15.99 -8.06
CA ASP A 109 -31.94 16.53 -7.80
C ASP A 109 -31.00 16.29 -8.99
N ALA A 110 -31.07 15.10 -9.60
CA ALA A 110 -30.25 14.76 -10.75
C ALA A 110 -30.60 15.62 -11.98
N VAL A 111 -31.89 15.90 -12.20
CA VAL A 111 -32.38 16.69 -13.34
C VAL A 111 -32.17 18.19 -13.13
N SER A 112 -32.31 18.69 -11.90
CA SER A 112 -32.11 20.10 -11.57
C SER A 112 -30.64 20.49 -11.40
N TYR A 113 -29.72 19.51 -11.38
CA TYR A 113 -28.29 19.77 -11.21
C TYR A 113 -27.70 20.57 -12.37
N VAL A 114 -27.40 21.85 -12.12
CA VAL A 114 -26.62 22.68 -13.04
C VAL A 114 -25.14 22.41 -12.86
N ARG A 115 -24.54 21.76 -13.85
CA ARG A 115 -23.12 21.42 -13.82
C ARG A 115 -22.26 22.68 -13.81
N LYS A 116 -21.41 22.81 -12.79
CA LYS A 116 -20.35 23.82 -12.77
C LYS A 116 -19.29 23.49 -13.82
N VAL A 117 -19.01 24.41 -14.74
CA VAL A 117 -17.90 24.28 -15.70
C VAL A 117 -16.83 25.32 -15.37
N ILE A 118 -15.61 24.85 -15.15
CA ILE A 118 -14.44 25.65 -14.85
C ILE A 118 -13.46 25.45 -16.00
N PRO A 119 -13.08 26.51 -16.73
CA PRO A 119 -12.11 26.39 -17.81
C PRO A 119 -10.76 25.95 -17.26
N LYS A 120 -10.12 24.97 -17.93
CA LYS A 120 -8.84 24.40 -17.54
C LYS A 120 -7.93 24.18 -18.72
N ASP A 121 -6.64 24.42 -18.50
CA ASP A 121 -5.61 24.13 -19.48
C ASP A 121 -5.42 22.62 -19.68
N TYR A 122 -5.02 22.25 -20.89
CA TYR A 122 -4.76 20.87 -21.27
C TYR A 122 -3.71 20.18 -20.38
N LYS A 123 -2.67 20.91 -19.99
CA LYS A 123 -1.61 20.41 -19.08
C LYS A 123 -2.20 20.01 -17.72
N THR A 124 -3.05 20.88 -17.17
CA THR A 124 -3.73 20.66 -15.89
C THR A 124 -4.72 19.49 -15.99
N MET A 125 -5.47 19.41 -17.08
CA MET A 125 -6.43 18.32 -17.30
C MET A 125 -5.74 16.96 -17.39
N THR A 126 -4.59 16.89 -18.06
CA THR A 126 -3.77 15.68 -18.18
C THR A 126 -3.15 15.27 -16.84
N ALA A 127 -2.62 16.23 -16.08
CA ALA A 127 -2.07 15.97 -14.75
C ALA A 127 -3.14 15.42 -13.79
N LEU A 128 -4.34 16.02 -13.80
CA LEU A 128 -5.49 15.54 -13.02
C LEU A 128 -5.91 14.14 -13.43
N ALA A 129 -6.00 13.86 -14.73
CA ALA A 129 -6.33 12.53 -15.24
C ALA A 129 -5.35 11.47 -14.75
N LYS A 130 -4.04 11.77 -14.80
CA LYS A 130 -2.99 10.87 -14.30
C LYS A 130 -3.10 10.67 -12.79
N ALA A 131 -3.32 11.74 -12.02
CA ALA A 131 -3.39 11.69 -10.56
C ALA A 131 -4.55 10.83 -10.05
N ILE A 132 -5.73 10.90 -10.68
CA ILE A 132 -6.91 10.15 -10.22
C ILE A 132 -7.11 8.80 -10.89
N SER A 133 -6.30 8.46 -11.91
CA SER A 133 -6.44 7.22 -12.71
C SER A 133 -6.46 5.92 -11.89
N LYS A 134 -5.74 5.89 -10.77
CA LYS A 134 -5.62 4.71 -9.89
C LYS A 134 -6.58 4.73 -8.69
N ASN A 135 -7.35 5.82 -8.52
CA ASN A 135 -8.27 5.93 -7.40
C ASN A 135 -9.55 5.12 -7.70
N VAL A 136 -9.98 4.31 -6.74
CA VAL A 136 -11.14 3.39 -6.87
C VAL A 136 -12.42 4.12 -7.27
N LEU A 137 -12.59 5.38 -6.84
CA LEU A 137 -13.77 6.19 -7.18
C LEU A 137 -13.83 6.59 -8.66
N PHE A 138 -12.71 6.53 -9.39
CA PHE A 138 -12.61 7.02 -10.78
C PHE A 138 -12.09 5.96 -11.78
N ALA A 139 -11.61 4.82 -11.29
CA ALA A 139 -11.01 3.75 -12.09
C ALA A 139 -11.96 3.19 -13.16
N HIS A 140 -13.27 3.20 -12.88
CA HIS A 140 -14.29 2.58 -13.72
C HIS A 140 -15.14 3.59 -14.53
N LEU A 141 -14.86 4.89 -14.41
CA LEU A 141 -15.56 5.90 -15.20
C LEU A 141 -15.05 5.92 -16.63
N ASP A 142 -15.94 6.19 -17.57
CA ASP A 142 -15.57 6.39 -18.97
C ASP A 142 -14.91 7.77 -19.19
N ASP A 143 -14.32 7.99 -20.37
CA ASP A 143 -13.61 9.24 -20.65
C ASP A 143 -14.53 10.48 -20.68
N ASN A 144 -15.83 10.27 -20.92
CA ASN A 144 -16.83 11.33 -20.92
C ASN A 144 -17.18 11.79 -19.49
N GLU A 145 -17.41 10.85 -18.57
CA GLU A 145 -17.63 11.06 -17.13
C GLU A 145 -16.40 11.65 -16.44
N ARG A 146 -15.21 11.19 -16.83
CA ARG A 146 -13.94 11.75 -16.37
C ARG A 146 -13.76 13.20 -16.81
N ARG A 147 -13.99 13.50 -18.10
CA ARG A 147 -13.93 14.88 -18.63
C ARG A 147 -14.90 15.80 -17.90
N LYS A 148 -16.11 15.29 -17.67
CA LYS A 148 -17.15 15.91 -16.86
C LYS A 148 -16.67 16.27 -15.44
N LEU A 149 -15.93 15.41 -14.76
CA LEU A 149 -15.36 15.67 -13.42
C LEU A 149 -14.16 16.63 -13.43
N TYR A 150 -13.32 16.58 -14.47
CA TYR A 150 -12.21 17.54 -14.61
C TYR A 150 -12.74 18.97 -14.74
N GLY A 151 -13.86 19.14 -15.46
CA GLY A 151 -14.49 20.45 -15.63
C GLY A 151 -15.18 21.01 -14.38
N THR A 152 -15.59 20.17 -13.42
CA THR A 152 -16.29 20.64 -12.19
C THR A 152 -15.34 20.91 -11.02
N SER A 153 -14.14 20.30 -11.01
CA SER A 153 -13.18 20.43 -9.91
C SER A 153 -12.59 21.84 -9.87
N ASN A 154 -12.74 22.56 -8.76
CA ASN A 154 -12.06 23.86 -8.59
C ASN A 154 -10.56 23.62 -8.41
N LEU A 155 -9.73 24.43 -9.07
CA LEU A 155 -8.33 24.55 -8.65
C LEU A 155 -8.32 25.45 -7.41
N SER A 156 -8.15 24.84 -6.23
CA SER A 156 -7.62 25.59 -5.10
C SER A 156 -6.21 26.02 -5.49
N HIS A 157 -6.00 27.33 -5.68
CA HIS A 157 -4.70 27.92 -5.97
C HIS A 157 -3.66 27.37 -4.97
N GLY A 158 -2.64 26.65 -5.47
CA GLY A 158 -1.50 26.24 -4.65
C GLY A 158 -1.20 24.75 -4.54
N VAL A 159 -1.35 23.97 -5.62
CA VAL A 159 -0.57 22.72 -5.75
C VAL A 159 0.24 22.80 -7.03
N LEU A 160 1.40 23.45 -6.92
CA LEU A 160 2.54 23.13 -7.76
C LEU A 160 2.86 21.66 -7.48
N VAL A 161 2.24 20.74 -8.24
CA VAL A 161 2.77 19.39 -8.32
C VAL A 161 4.06 19.53 -9.10
N ASP A 162 5.18 19.37 -8.41
CA ASP A 162 6.47 19.12 -9.03
C ASP A 162 6.29 17.93 -9.99
N LEU A 163 6.07 18.24 -11.27
CA LEU A 163 6.28 17.30 -12.36
C LEU A 163 7.79 17.23 -12.57
N ASP A 164 8.48 16.51 -11.70
CA ASP A 164 9.79 15.98 -12.06
C ASP A 164 9.58 14.89 -13.13
N CYS A 165 9.72 15.36 -14.36
CA CYS A 165 9.97 14.57 -15.53
C CYS A 165 11.39 13.99 -15.43
N GLY A 166 11.47 12.68 -15.19
CA GLY A 166 12.64 11.88 -15.54
C GLY A 166 13.51 11.45 -14.36
N GLN A 167 13.40 10.17 -13.99
CA GLN A 167 14.58 9.29 -14.01
C GLN A 167 14.15 7.83 -13.99
N SER A 168 14.56 7.15 -15.04
CA SER A 168 14.71 5.71 -15.15
C SER A 168 15.37 5.12 -13.90
N LEU A 169 14.79 4.04 -13.40
CA LEU A 169 15.44 3.09 -12.50
C LEU A 169 16.81 2.68 -13.07
N PRO A 170 17.93 2.75 -12.33
CA PRO A 170 19.04 1.88 -12.60
C PRO A 170 18.71 0.51 -11.99
N SER A 171 18.53 -0.48 -12.86
CA SER A 171 18.56 -1.90 -12.49
C SER A 171 19.91 -2.22 -11.86
N PRO A 172 19.98 -2.78 -10.63
CA PRO A 172 21.18 -3.46 -10.19
C PRO A 172 21.24 -4.82 -10.88
N TYR A 173 22.45 -5.28 -11.23
CA TYR A 173 22.77 -6.54 -11.92
C TYR A 173 22.74 -6.50 -13.47
N ALA A 174 23.84 -6.05 -14.05
CA ALA A 174 24.40 -6.66 -15.26
C ALA A 174 25.93 -6.60 -15.16
N GLY A 175 26.54 -7.79 -15.10
CA GLY A 175 27.97 -7.98 -14.98
C GLY A 175 28.73 -7.66 -16.26
N THR A 176 29.97 -7.25 -16.04
CA THR A 176 31.09 -7.12 -16.96
C THR A 176 31.20 -8.28 -17.95
N ILE A 177 31.22 -8.05 -19.27
CA ILE A 177 32.08 -8.71 -20.27
C ILE A 177 32.17 -7.83 -21.54
N GLY A 178 33.41 -7.53 -21.96
CA GLY A 178 33.90 -7.62 -23.35
C GLY A 178 33.29 -6.70 -24.41
N GLY A 179 34.09 -5.73 -24.87
CA GLY A 179 33.68 -4.77 -25.90
C GLY A 179 33.66 -5.27 -27.34
N LEU A 180 33.26 -4.37 -28.23
CA LEU A 180 33.74 -4.22 -29.60
C LEU A 180 33.22 -2.91 -30.19
N ARG A 181 34.00 -2.43 -31.15
CA ARG A 181 34.06 -1.09 -31.72
C ARG A 181 32.78 -0.64 -32.44
N ALA A 182 32.65 0.69 -32.47
CA ALA A 182 32.35 1.58 -33.59
C ALA A 182 31.33 1.12 -34.65
N LEU A 183 30.35 1.98 -34.92
CA LEU A 183 30.15 2.55 -36.26
C LEU A 183 29.32 3.85 -36.16
N GLN A 184 29.72 4.81 -36.99
CA GLN A 184 29.16 6.14 -37.22
C GLN A 184 27.79 6.14 -37.91
N GLY A 185 27.09 7.27 -37.78
CA GLY A 185 25.94 7.70 -38.59
C GLY A 185 25.17 8.78 -37.83
N VAL A 186 25.52 10.08 -37.81
CA VAL A 186 25.41 11.11 -38.87
C VAL A 186 24.29 10.88 -39.89
N TYR A 187 23.10 11.41 -39.62
CA TYR A 187 22.09 12.03 -40.52
C TYR A 187 20.99 12.59 -39.59
N ALA A 188 20.34 13.73 -39.75
CA ALA A 188 20.52 14.94 -40.53
C ALA A 188 19.63 15.98 -39.83
N VAL A 189 20.08 17.23 -39.76
CA VAL A 189 19.27 18.37 -39.34
C VAL A 189 18.42 18.77 -40.53
N GLU A 190 17.10 18.82 -40.39
CA GLU A 190 16.27 19.54 -41.36
C GLU A 190 15.16 20.35 -40.68
N SER A 191 15.12 21.59 -41.12
CA SER A 191 14.45 22.76 -40.58
C SER A 191 13.10 23.02 -41.24
N ALA A 192 12.21 23.65 -40.47
CA ALA A 192 11.13 24.56 -40.88
C ALA A 192 9.87 23.99 -41.57
N SER A 193 8.70 24.19 -40.94
CA SER A 193 7.70 25.19 -41.39
C SER A 193 6.41 25.15 -40.51
N PRO A 194 5.80 26.30 -40.17
CA PRO A 194 4.52 26.39 -39.45
C PRO A 194 3.29 26.27 -40.38
N PRO A 195 2.08 25.97 -39.86
CA PRO A 195 0.87 25.88 -40.67
C PRO A 195 0.32 27.27 -41.06
N PRO A 196 -0.35 27.39 -42.23
CA PRO A 196 -0.91 28.66 -42.70
C PRO A 196 -2.28 28.96 -42.06
N ASN A 197 -2.49 30.27 -41.82
CA ASN A 197 -3.81 30.88 -41.65
C ASN A 197 -4.65 30.69 -42.92
N LEU A 198 -5.93 30.38 -42.76
CA LEU A 198 -6.93 30.61 -43.79
C LEU A 198 -7.96 31.61 -43.25
N ASP A 199 -8.05 32.69 -44.01
CA ASP A 199 -8.79 33.92 -43.76
C ASP A 199 -10.27 33.77 -44.12
N LEU A 200 -11.02 34.74 -43.59
CA LEU A 200 -12.36 35.20 -43.96
C LEU A 200 -12.78 34.93 -45.41
N GLN A 201 -13.96 34.33 -45.60
CA GLN A 201 -14.98 34.84 -46.52
C GLN A 201 -16.32 34.12 -46.34
N SER A 202 -17.27 34.78 -45.68
CA SER A 202 -18.70 34.56 -45.95
C SER A 202 -19.40 35.91 -45.89
N GLN A 203 -19.61 36.45 -47.09
CA GLN A 203 -20.45 37.59 -47.39
C GLN A 203 -21.89 37.35 -46.89
N VAL A 204 -22.46 38.36 -46.24
CA VAL A 204 -23.91 38.49 -46.07
C VAL A 204 -24.33 39.69 -46.93
N PRO A 205 -25.14 39.51 -47.99
CA PRO A 205 -25.64 40.64 -48.74
C PRO A 205 -26.90 41.22 -48.07
N ILE A 206 -26.91 42.55 -48.09
CA ILE A 206 -28.01 43.44 -47.77
C ILE A 206 -29.21 43.14 -48.66
N CYS A 207 -30.41 43.05 -48.09
CA CYS A 207 -31.65 43.22 -48.83
C CYS A 207 -32.54 44.25 -48.12
N THR A 208 -32.58 45.44 -48.72
CA THR A 208 -33.58 46.48 -48.51
C THR A 208 -34.75 46.24 -49.46
N GLN A 209 -35.99 46.40 -48.97
CA GLN A 209 -37.25 46.76 -49.65
C GLN A 209 -38.43 46.15 -48.83
N LYS A 210 -39.58 46.79 -48.62
CA LYS A 210 -40.21 47.96 -49.24
C LYS A 210 -41.22 48.54 -48.26
#